data_AF-A0A946VU22-F1
#
_entry.id   AF-A0A946VU22-F1
#
_cell.length_a   1.000
_cell.length_b   1.000
_cell.length_c   1.000
_cell.angle_alpha   90.00
_cell.angle_beta   90.00
_cell.angle_gamma   90.00
#
_symmetry.space_group_name_H-M   'P 1'
#
loop_
_entity.id
_entity.type
_entity.pdbx_description
1 polymer ?
#
loop_
_entity_poly.entity_id
_entity_poly.type
_entity_poly.pdbx_seq_one_letter_code
_entity_poly.pdbx_strand_id
1 'polypeptide(L)'
;QRRSENNLHKAIQQLPQQQADVLQQIYLQGKTQAEVAQSSGLPLGTVKSRVRLALEKLRVDPHISSMAADPAQAGDSSADNGSSANNESSEQ
;
A
#
# COMPACT_ATOMS: atom_id res chain seq x y z
N GLN A 1 -14.42 9.66 4.94
CA GLN A 1 -13.80 8.60 4.09
C GLN A 1 -12.32 8.28 4.39
N ARG A 2 -11.39 9.23 4.58
CA ARG A 2 -9.91 8.99 4.57
C ARG A 2 -9.35 7.89 5.51
N ARG A 3 -10.05 7.56 6.61
CA ARG A 3 -9.58 6.58 7.61
C ARG A 3 -9.52 5.14 7.08
N SER A 4 -10.49 4.76 6.25
CA SER A 4 -10.58 3.41 5.69
C SER A 4 -9.52 3.16 4.61
N GLU A 5 -9.14 4.20 3.89
CA GLU A 5 -8.16 4.14 2.81
C GLU A 5 -6.74 3.90 3.33
N ASN A 6 -6.37 4.58 4.43
CA ASN A 6 -5.09 4.35 5.12
C ASN A 6 -4.96 2.92 5.65
N ASN A 7 -6.05 2.34 6.17
CA ASN A 7 -6.03 0.96 6.68
C ASN A 7 -5.88 -0.05 5.54
N LEU A 8 -6.55 0.19 4.40
CA LEU A 8 -6.40 -0.65 3.21
C LEU A 8 -4.96 -0.60 2.68
N HIS A 9 -4.35 0.58 2.62
CA HIS A 9 -2.98 0.74 2.14
C HIS A 9 -1.98 -0.05 2.99
N LYS A 10 -2.09 0.03 4.32
CA LYS A 10 -1.24 -0.71 5.26
C LYS A 10 -1.45 -2.22 5.16
N ALA A 11 -2.70 -2.67 5.03
CA ALA A 11 -3.02 -4.08 4.89
C ALA A 11 -2.44 -4.67 3.60
N ILE A 12 -2.50 -3.92 2.49
CA ILE A 12 -1.91 -4.32 1.21
C ILE A 12 -0.38 -4.43 1.30
N GLN A 13 0.30 -3.55 2.05
CA GLN A 13 1.76 -3.60 2.23
C GLN A 13 2.26 -4.84 2.97
N GLN A 14 1.41 -5.54 3.73
CA GLN A 14 1.77 -6.78 4.42
C GLN A 14 1.66 -8.03 3.52
N LEU A 15 1.13 -7.88 2.30
CA LEU A 15 1.03 -8.98 1.35
C LEU A 15 2.35 -9.20 0.61
N PRO A 16 2.60 -10.41 0.11
CA PRO A 16 3.68 -10.64 -0.85
C PRO A 16 3.57 -9.66 -2.02
N GLN A 17 4.71 -9.14 -2.47
CA GLN A 17 4.76 -8.06 -3.49
C GLN A 17 3.88 -8.34 -4.71
N GLN A 18 3.92 -9.56 -5.24
CA GLN A 18 3.09 -9.95 -6.40
C GLN A 18 1.57 -9.92 -6.16
N GLN A 19 1.12 -10.04 -4.91
CA GLN A 19 -0.28 -9.96 -4.51
C GLN A 19 -0.66 -8.51 -4.19
N ALA A 20 0.26 -7.78 -3.52
CA ALA A 20 0.10 -6.37 -3.20
C ALA A 20 -0.03 -5.51 -4.46
N ASP A 21 0.84 -5.71 -5.45
CA ASP A 21 0.86 -4.92 -6.70
C ASP A 21 -0.48 -4.99 -7.44
N VAL A 22 -1.07 -6.19 -7.52
CA VAL A 22 -2.35 -6.40 -8.20
C VAL A 22 -3.48 -5.72 -7.45
N LEU A 23 -3.49 -5.77 -6.12
CA LEU A 23 -4.48 -5.06 -5.32
C LEU A 23 -4.29 -3.54 -5.36
N GLN A 24 -3.06 -3.02 -5.37
CA GLN A 24 -2.82 -1.59 -5.53
C GLN A 24 -3.36 -1.08 -6.87
N GLN A 25 -3.05 -1.77 -7.95
CA GLN A 25 -3.54 -1.35 -9.26
C GLN A 25 -5.07 -1.35 -9.33
N ILE A 26 -5.73 -2.32 -8.71
CA ILE A 26 -7.20 -2.40 -8.74
C ILE A 26 -7.85 -1.39 -7.80
N TYR A 27 -7.47 -1.40 -6.52
CA TYR A 27 -8.16 -0.65 -5.47
C TYR A 27 -7.63 0.76 -5.24
N LEU A 28 -6.36 1.02 -5.56
CA LEU A 28 -5.73 2.34 -5.39
C LEU A 28 -5.64 3.11 -6.71
N GLN A 29 -5.41 2.41 -7.83
CA GLN A 29 -5.34 3.04 -9.16
C GLN A 29 -6.65 2.90 -9.96
N GLY A 30 -7.66 2.19 -9.42
CA GLY A 30 -8.97 2.03 -10.06
C GLY A 30 -8.98 1.18 -11.33
N LYS A 31 -7.92 0.42 -11.59
CA LYS A 31 -7.82 -0.42 -12.79
C LYS A 31 -8.71 -1.66 -12.68
N THR A 32 -9.26 -2.08 -13.80
CA THR A 32 -9.92 -3.38 -13.91
C THR A 32 -8.89 -4.51 -13.90
N GLN A 33 -9.32 -5.72 -13.54
CA GLN A 33 -8.46 -6.92 -13.60
C GLN A 33 -7.89 -7.17 -15.01
N ALA A 34 -8.64 -6.79 -16.05
CA ALA A 34 -8.19 -6.89 -17.44
C ALA A 34 -7.07 -5.90 -17.77
N GLU A 35 -7.19 -4.64 -17.32
CA GLU A 35 -6.14 -3.63 -17.50
C GLU A 35 -4.88 -3.98 -16.70
N VAL A 36 -5.02 -4.56 -15.51
CA VAL A 36 -3.88 -5.06 -14.73
C VAL A 36 -3.18 -6.23 -15.44
N ALA A 37 -3.96 -7.17 -16.02
CA ALA A 37 -3.42 -8.26 -16.81
C ALA A 37 -2.61 -7.74 -18.01
N GLN A 38 -3.16 -6.78 -18.74
CA GLN A 38 -2.50 -6.15 -19.89
C GLN A 38 -1.25 -5.37 -19.49
N SER A 39 -1.34 -4.50 -18.48
CA SER A 39 -0.21 -3.65 -18.05
C SER A 39 0.90 -4.41 -17.34
N SER A 40 0.57 -5.53 -16.66
CA SER A 40 1.56 -6.36 -15.97
C SER A 40 2.10 -7.51 -16.84
N GLY A 41 1.56 -7.71 -18.05
CA GLY A 41 1.95 -8.82 -18.94
C GLY A 41 1.57 -10.21 -18.40
N LEU A 42 0.55 -10.28 -17.53
CA LEU A 42 0.14 -11.53 -16.88
C LEU A 42 -1.18 -12.04 -17.45
N PRO A 43 -1.40 -13.37 -17.51
CA PRO A 43 -2.70 -13.91 -17.87
C PRO A 43 -3.80 -13.45 -16.90
N LEU A 44 -5.00 -13.13 -17.42
CA LEU A 44 -6.15 -12.73 -16.61
C LEU A 44 -6.50 -13.76 -15.52
N GLY A 45 -6.30 -15.06 -15.81
CA GLY A 45 -6.48 -16.14 -14.82
C GLY A 45 -5.49 -16.04 -13.65
N THR A 46 -4.23 -15.68 -13.92
CA THR A 46 -3.20 -15.45 -12.90
C THR A 46 -3.53 -14.23 -12.05
N VAL A 47 -3.99 -13.14 -12.68
CA VAL A 47 -4.44 -11.93 -11.97
C VAL A 47 -5.60 -12.27 -11.03
N LYS A 48 -6.62 -12.99 -11.51
CA LYS A 48 -7.76 -13.44 -10.68
C LYS A 48 -7.33 -14.31 -9.50
N SER A 49 -6.43 -15.27 -9.74
CA SER A 49 -5.90 -16.13 -8.68
C SER A 49 -5.12 -15.32 -7.64
N ARG A 50 -4.28 -14.37 -8.05
CA ARG A 50 -3.55 -13.49 -7.12
C ARG A 50 -4.48 -12.60 -6.31
N VAL A 51 -5.49 -11.99 -6.93
CA VAL A 51 -6.50 -11.19 -6.21
C VAL A 51 -7.20 -12.05 -5.17
N ARG A 52 -7.63 -13.26 -5.54
CA ARG A 52 -8.29 -14.18 -4.61
C ARG A 52 -7.38 -14.52 -3.42
N LEU A 53 -6.15 -14.96 -3.68
CA LEU A 53 -5.18 -15.34 -2.63
C LEU A 53 -4.82 -14.15 -1.73
N ALA A 54 -4.72 -12.96 -2.31
CA ALA A 54 -4.46 -11.73 -1.58
C ALA A 54 -5.60 -11.41 -0.60
N LEU A 55 -6.85 -11.40 -1.09
CA LEU A 55 -8.04 -11.17 -0.26
C LEU A 55 -8.22 -12.25 0.81
N GLU A 56 -7.91 -13.51 0.48
CA GLU A 56 -7.95 -14.62 1.44
C GLU A 56 -6.94 -14.40 2.56
N LYS A 57 -5.71 -14.00 2.23
CA LYS A 57 -4.70 -13.61 3.24
C LYS A 57 -5.15 -12.45 4.12
N LEU A 58 -5.72 -11.40 3.55
CA LEU A 58 -6.21 -10.25 4.32
C LEU A 58 -7.30 -10.65 5.34
N ARG A 59 -8.05 -11.72 5.08
CA ARG A 59 -9.12 -12.24 5.96
C ARG A 59 -8.63 -13.23 7.00
N VAL A 60 -7.65 -14.06 6.64
CA VAL A 60 -7.17 -15.18 7.47
C VAL A 60 -6.03 -14.76 8.39
N ASP A 61 -5.22 -13.78 8.00
CA ASP A 61 -4.07 -13.36 8.78
C ASP A 61 -4.48 -12.38 9.91
N PRO A 62 -4.43 -12.81 11.18
CA PRO A 62 -4.84 -11.99 12.30
C PRO A 62 -3.92 -10.78 12.52
N HIS A 63 -2.67 -10.81 12.06
CA HIS A 63 -1.76 -9.66 12.12
C HIS A 63 -2.19 -8.55 11.15
N ILE A 64 -2.75 -8.93 10.00
CA ILE A 64 -3.26 -7.97 9.01
C ILE A 64 -4.64 -7.45 9.41
N SER A 65 -5.48 -8.33 9.97
CA SER A 65 -6.85 -7.99 10.38
C SER A 65 -6.91 -7.17 11.69
N SER A 66 -5.95 -7.31 12.62
CA SER A 66 -5.93 -6.55 13.87
C SER A 66 -5.49 -5.08 13.67
N MET A 67 -4.65 -4.78 12.69
CA MET A 67 -4.24 -3.41 12.35
C MET A 67 -5.33 -2.59 11.66
N ALA A 68 -6.30 -3.24 11.01
CA ALA A 68 -7.47 -2.55 10.46
C ALA A 68 -8.44 -2.06 11.56
N ALA A 69 -8.37 -2.65 12.76
CA ALA A 69 -9.26 -2.38 13.89
C ALA A 69 -8.69 -1.37 14.90
N ASP A 70 -7.37 -1.16 14.96
CA ASP A 70 -6.71 -0.30 15.96
C ASP A 70 -6.17 1.01 15.37
N PRO A 71 -6.92 2.13 15.42
CA PRO A 71 -6.57 3.40 14.77
C PRO A 71 -5.54 4.26 15.55
N ALA A 72 -4.96 3.78 16.65
CA ALA A 72 -4.24 4.63 17.61
C ALA A 72 -2.70 4.66 17.46
N GLN A 73 -2.10 3.89 16.54
CA GLN A 73 -0.62 3.72 16.46
C GLN A 73 0.02 4.39 15.22
N ALA A 74 -0.70 5.27 14.51
CA ALA A 74 -0.14 6.03 13.40
C ALA A 74 0.40 7.40 13.88
N GLY A 75 1.38 7.36 14.76
CA GLY A 75 2.07 8.54 15.25
C GLY A 75 3.47 8.12 15.67
N ASP A 76 4.45 8.70 15.00
CA ASP A 76 5.88 8.66 15.32
C ASP A 76 6.71 7.51 14.72
N SER A 77 7.28 7.80 13.57
CA SER A 77 8.64 7.38 13.21
C SER A 77 9.18 8.40 12.23
N SER A 78 9.90 9.35 12.79
CA SER A 78 10.81 10.28 12.13
C SER A 78 11.75 9.59 11.15
N ALA A 79 11.89 10.17 9.95
CA ALA A 79 12.99 10.08 8.97
C ALA A 79 12.38 10.56 7.63
N ASP A 80 12.92 11.44 6.80
CA ASP A 80 14.29 11.85 6.47
C ASP A 80 14.07 13.08 5.53
N ASN A 81 14.61 14.26 5.83
CA ASN A 81 15.86 14.78 5.26
C ASN A 81 15.74 15.31 3.82
N GLY A 82 16.09 16.58 3.65
CA GLY A 82 15.93 17.31 2.41
C GLY A 82 16.45 18.74 2.52
N SER A 83 17.76 18.83 2.81
CA SER A 83 18.76 19.82 2.36
C SER A 83 18.35 21.24 1.89
N SER A 84 19.27 22.16 2.21
CA SER A 84 19.69 23.35 1.45
C SER A 84 18.84 24.62 1.50
N ALA A 85 19.36 25.61 2.25
CA ALA A 85 19.58 26.99 1.77
C ALA A 85 20.39 27.74 2.86
N ASN A 86 21.67 28.07 2.63
CA ASN A 86 22.19 29.37 2.17
C ASN A 86 22.27 30.40 3.32
N ASN A 87 23.50 30.77 3.74
CA ASN A 87 24.19 32.05 3.42
C ASN A 87 23.49 33.23 4.14
N GLU A 88 24.05 33.84 5.17
CA GLU A 88 25.08 34.90 5.16
C GLU A 88 25.37 35.25 6.65
N SER A 89 26.62 35.47 7.06
CA SER A 89 27.22 36.80 7.30
C SER A 89 26.39 37.67 8.28
N SER A 90 26.90 38.23 9.37
CA SER A 90 28.19 38.85 9.59
C SER A 90 28.47 39.02 11.08
N GLU A 91 29.76 39.14 11.39
CA GLU A 91 30.30 39.81 12.56
C GLU A 91 29.68 41.20 12.77
N GLN A 92 29.17 41.47 13.98
CA GLN A 92 29.50 42.60 14.86
C GLN A 92 28.60 42.59 16.11
#